data_AF-A0A927NPY6-F1
#
_entry.id   AF-A0A927NPY6-F1
#
_cell.length_a   1.000
_cell.length_b   1.000
_cell.length_c   1.000
_cell.angle_alpha   90.00
_cell.angle_beta   90.00
_cell.angle_gamma   90.00
#
_symmetry.space_group_name_H-M   'P 1'
#
loop_
_entity.id
_entity.type
_entity.pdbx_description
1 polymer ?
#
loop_
_entity_poly.entity_id
_entity_poly.type
_entity_poly.pdbx_seq_one_letter_code
_entity_poly.pdbx_strand_id
1 'polypeptide(L)' 'ARLRGIRAAIAREENRPAYTVITNKGLVSLATYRPTTKEEFVRLFGLGETTYQAFGARFIPAIKHFTEKHTKKD' A
#
# COMPACT_ATOMS: atom_id res chain seq x y z
N ALA A 1 -10.97 0.94 3.73
CA ALA A 1 -11.21 -0.50 3.49
C ALA A 1 -10.28 -1.10 2.42
N ARG A 2 -10.05 -0.43 1.27
CA ARG A 2 -9.35 -1.03 0.10
C ARG A 2 -7.92 -1.53 0.34
N LEU A 3 -7.05 -0.75 1.00
CA LEU A 3 -5.66 -1.17 1.29
C LEU A 3 -5.61 -2.38 2.26
N ARG A 4 -6.54 -2.46 3.21
CA ARG A 4 -6.67 -3.62 4.11
C ARG A 4 -7.08 -4.88 3.34
N GLY A 5 -7.94 -4.74 2.33
CA GLY A 5 -8.33 -5.84 1.44
C GLY A 5 -7.16 -6.37 0.63
N ILE A 6 -6.35 -5.50 0.03
CA ILE A 6 -5.14 -5.90 -0.72
C ILE A 6 -4.16 -6.63 0.20
N ARG A 7 -3.92 -6.09 1.40
CA ARG A 7 -3.07 -6.75 2.40
C ARG A 7 -3.59 -8.15 2.77
N ALA A 8 -4.90 -8.29 2.99
CA ALA A 8 -5.51 -9.57 3.33
C ALA A 8 -5.45 -10.58 2.17
N ALA A 9 -5.65 -10.12 0.93
CA ALA A 9 -5.54 -10.96 -0.26
C ALA A 9 -4.11 -11.53 -0.40
N ILE A 10 -3.10 -10.66 -0.33
CA ILE A 10 -1.69 -11.07 -0.39
C ILE A 10 -1.35 -12.03 0.76
N ALA A 11 -1.80 -11.72 1.98
CA ALA A 11 -1.57 -12.55 3.15
C ALA A 11 -2.13 -13.98 2.95
N ARG A 12 -3.32 -14.07 2.35
CA ARG A 12 -3.99 -15.34 2.05
C ARG A 12 -3.31 -16.10 0.91
N GLU A 13 -2.90 -15.41 -0.16
CA GLU A 13 -2.16 -15.99 -1.29
C GLU A 13 -0.82 -16.59 -0.82
N GLU A 14 -0.15 -15.92 0.09
CA GLU A 14 1.18 -16.28 0.58
C GLU A 14 1.15 -17.12 1.87
N ASN A 15 -0.04 -17.51 2.33
CA ASN A 15 -0.25 -18.27 3.56
C ASN A 15 0.49 -17.68 4.80
N ARG A 16 0.50 -16.35 4.93
CA ARG A 16 1.22 -15.64 6.01
C ARG A 16 0.32 -14.63 6.73
N PRO A 17 0.64 -14.27 7.99
CA PRO A 17 -0.15 -13.28 8.71
C PRO A 17 -0.10 -11.90 8.04
N ALA A 18 -1.24 -11.19 7.98
CA ALA A 18 -1.35 -9.92 7.26
C ALA A 18 -0.36 -8.83 7.71
N TYR A 19 0.04 -8.82 8.97
CA TYR A 19 1.03 -7.85 9.49
C TYR A 19 2.44 -8.05 8.91
N THR A 20 2.75 -9.24 8.36
CA THR A 20 4.03 -9.54 7.70
C THR A 20 4.10 -9.03 6.26
N VAL A 21 2.94 -8.76 5.65
CA VAL A 21 2.86 -8.17 4.31
C VAL A 21 3.13 -6.67 4.40
N ILE A 22 2.30 -5.97 5.15
CA ILE A 22 2.49 -4.55 5.49
C ILE A 22 2.05 -4.32 6.94
N THR A 23 2.94 -3.72 7.71
CA THR A 23 2.64 -3.35 9.11
C THR A 23 1.48 -2.36 9.19
N ASN A 24 0.83 -2.28 10.35
CA ASN A 24 -0.24 -1.29 10.54
C ASN A 24 0.27 0.14 10.31
N LYS A 25 1.51 0.45 10.73
CA LYS A 25 2.16 1.74 10.47
C LYS A 25 2.32 2.00 8.97
N GLY A 26 2.82 1.01 8.22
CA GLY A 26 2.94 1.13 6.76
C GLY A 26 1.58 1.36 6.08
N LEU A 27 0.53 0.65 6.49
CA LEU A 27 -0.83 0.89 5.98
C LEU A 27 -1.34 2.31 6.25
N VAL A 28 -1.07 2.85 7.45
CA VAL A 28 -1.41 4.23 7.78
C VAL A 28 -0.62 5.19 6.90
N SER A 29 0.70 4.98 6.75
CA SER A 29 1.53 5.80 5.85
C SER A 29 1.01 5.78 4.41
N LEU A 30 0.61 4.62 3.87
CA LEU A 30 0.02 4.53 2.53
C LEU A 30 -1.31 5.29 2.41
N ALA A 31 -2.14 5.25 3.44
CA ALA A 31 -3.42 5.96 3.44
C ALA A 31 -3.23 7.48 3.57
N THR A 32 -2.24 7.90 4.36
CA THR A 32 -1.92 9.31 4.63
C THR A 32 -1.23 9.97 3.46
N TYR A 33 -0.11 9.39 3.00
CA TYR A 33 0.76 10.00 1.98
C TYR A 33 0.38 9.62 0.56
N ARG A 34 -0.40 8.55 0.37
CA ARG A 34 -0.92 8.11 -0.92
C ARG A 34 0.15 8.08 -2.03
N PRO A 35 1.28 7.37 -1.81
CA PRO A 35 2.34 7.32 -2.79
C PRO A 35 1.83 6.72 -4.11
N THR A 36 2.14 7.39 -5.20
CA THR A 36 1.77 6.98 -6.56
C THR A 36 2.96 6.48 -7.36
N THR A 37 4.18 6.70 -6.86
CA THR A 37 5.42 6.15 -7.44
C THR A 37 6.15 5.25 -6.45
N LYS A 38 7.13 4.49 -6.97
CA LYS A 38 8.03 3.68 -6.18
C LYS A 38 8.82 4.51 -5.19
N GLU A 39 9.36 5.64 -5.66
CA GLU A 39 10.25 6.52 -4.89
C GLU A 39 9.49 7.10 -3.69
N GLU A 40 8.23 7.49 -3.88
CA GLU A 40 7.37 7.94 -2.79
C GLU A 40 7.10 6.81 -1.80
N PHE A 41 6.81 5.60 -2.28
CA PHE A 41 6.52 4.45 -1.44
C PHE A 41 7.70 4.08 -0.53
N VAL A 42 8.91 3.97 -1.11
CA VAL A 42 10.12 3.53 -0.37
C VAL A 42 10.64 4.56 0.63
N ARG A 43 10.21 5.83 0.49
CA ARG A 43 10.50 6.91 1.44
C ARG A 43 9.63 6.84 2.70
N LEU A 44 8.54 6.06 2.69
CA LEU A 44 7.62 5.99 3.82
C LEU A 44 8.18 5.11 4.94
N PHE A 45 7.96 5.57 6.18
CA PHE A 45 8.44 4.87 7.36
C PHE A 45 7.83 3.46 7.46
N GLY A 46 8.70 2.44 7.48
CA GLY A 46 8.31 1.03 7.55
C GLY A 46 7.93 0.41 6.19
N LEU A 47 8.21 1.09 5.08
CA LEU A 47 7.99 0.63 3.72
C LEU A 47 9.27 0.86 2.91
N GLY A 48 10.21 -0.08 2.99
CA GLY A 48 11.47 0.01 2.26
C GLY A 48 11.39 -0.61 0.87
N GLU A 49 12.54 -0.61 0.18
CA GLU A 49 12.71 -1.22 -1.15
C GLU A 49 12.25 -2.69 -1.17
N THR A 50 12.63 -3.48 -0.16
CA THR A 50 12.24 -4.90 -0.06
C THR A 50 10.72 -5.09 -0.02
N THR A 51 10.02 -4.23 0.72
CA THR A 51 8.55 -4.26 0.80
C THR A 51 7.91 -3.83 -0.51
N TYR A 52 8.52 -2.87 -1.21
CA TYR A 52 8.05 -2.45 -2.52
C TYR A 52 8.15 -3.59 -3.55
N GLN A 53 9.31 -4.26 -3.59
CA GLN A 53 9.57 -5.38 -4.50
C GLN A 53 8.60 -6.56 -4.22
N ALA A 54 8.34 -6.85 -2.94
CA ALA A 54 7.44 -7.93 -2.57
C ALA A 54 5.96 -7.58 -2.84
N PHE A 55 5.53 -6.37 -2.48
CA PHE A 55 4.10 -6.03 -2.42
C PHE A 55 3.73 -4.65 -2.96
N GLY A 56 4.63 -3.66 -2.88
CA GLY A 56 4.34 -2.25 -3.18
C GLY A 56 3.73 -2.03 -4.57
N ALA A 57 4.20 -2.76 -5.57
CA ALA A 57 3.64 -2.71 -6.93
C ALA A 57 2.13 -3.02 -6.99
N ARG A 58 1.61 -3.85 -6.08
CA ARG A 58 0.16 -4.15 -5.98
C ARG A 58 -0.64 -3.06 -5.26
N PHE A 59 0.02 -2.26 -4.41
CA PHE A 59 -0.63 -1.16 -3.68
C PHE A 59 -0.72 0.11 -4.53
N ILE A 60 0.29 0.42 -5.35
CA ILE A 60 0.35 1.64 -6.18
C ILE A 60 -0.91 1.85 -7.04
N PRO A 61 -1.42 0.88 -7.82
CA PRO A 61 -2.62 1.08 -8.64
C PRO A 61 -3.86 1.40 -7.81
N ALA A 62 -3.99 0.76 -6.65
CA ALA A 62 -5.13 0.98 -5.76
C ALA A 62 -5.09 2.36 -5.11
N ILE A 63 -3.89 2.87 -4.82
CA ILE A 63 -3.66 4.22 -4.31
C ILE A 63 -3.93 5.25 -5.41
N LYS A 64 -3.39 5.07 -6.62
CA LYS A 64 -3.67 5.92 -7.79
C LYS A 64 -5.17 6.06 -8.07
N HIS A 65 -5.87 4.93 -8.13
CA HIS A 65 -7.30 4.92 -8.34
C HIS A 65 -8.08 5.64 -7.23
N PHE A 66 -7.58 5.62 -6.00
CA PHE A 66 -8.18 6.36 -4.90
C PHE A 66 -7.92 7.87 -5.00
N THR A 67 -6.70 8.28 -5.37
CA THR A 67 -6.36 9.69 -5.58
C THR A 67 -7.13 10.28 -6.76
N GLU A 68 -7.23 9.56 -7.89
CA GLU A 68 -7.94 10.02 -9.08
C GLU A 68 -9.46 10.17 -8.86
N LYS A 69 -10.05 9.34 -8.00
CA LYS A 69 -11.47 9.44 -7.64
C LYS A 69 -11.77 10.55 -6.63
N HIS A 70 -10.76 11.09 -5.96
CA HIS A 70 -10.90 12.17 -4.99
C HIS A 70 -10.41 13.54 -5.52
N THR A 71 -9.88 13.63 -6.74
CA THR A 71 -9.52 14.91 -7.40
C THR A 71 -10.60 15.45 -8.34
N LYS A 72 -11.64 14.66 -8.65
CA LYS A 72 -12.87 15.13 -9.28
C LYS A 72 -14.00 15.17 -8.25
N LYS A 73 -14.00 16.19 -7.39
CA LYS A 73 -15.15 16.81 -6.70
C LYS A 73 -14.66 17.53 -5.44
N ASP A 74 -14.12 18.73 -5.64
CA ASP A 74 -14.39 19.91 -4.82
C ASP A 74 -14.47 21.10 -5.80
#